data_AF-A0A8J6BNH0-F1
#
_entry.id   AF-A0A8J6BNH0-F1
#
_cell.length_a   1.000
_cell.length_b   1.000
_cell.length_c   1.000
_cell.angle_alpha   90.00
_cell.angle_beta   90.00
_cell.angle_gamma   90.00
#
_symmetry.space_group_name_H-M   'P 1'
#
loop_
_entity.id
_entity.type
_entity.pdbx_description
1 polymer ?
#
loop_
_entity_poly.entity_id
_entity_poly.type
_entity_poly.pdbx_seq_one_letter_code
_entity_poly.pdbx_strand_id
1 'polypeptide(L)'
;MASRALPPPHLRLDLFSQNLPPLRSPRCRRRRRLLSALPSPSPASRSQSVSTAPLERGAGPVPVSTSEQPRRDPALAGEVARLSAVRARLRAARSLGEKLRALDAEPRVAEFFGGASDGGVLGALEPREVFLLKCLIAAGQEHVLGWELDWDGSAHEHRLNGSGGGSALRQALYSLADLIGKWSSEGVVEGEPGSGEMELLRRLLKFLGDMDEFYDCIGGIIGYQIMALELLSASKDRKHRSSKDKFVDFHVPTGINLLEDTEYASQAALWGIEGLPELGEIYPIGGAGDRLGLVDSSTGESLPAALLPYGGRSLLEGLIRDLQAREFLHFKIFGKQCITPVAIMTSSVKDNHAHITAICERLDWFGRGCENFRLFEQPLVPVVNATDGKWLISKVLFPVGKPGGHGAIWKLACDRGIFQWLHQNGRKGATVRQVSNVVAATDLTLMALAGIGLRHNKKLGFASCERRPGATEGVNVLIEKQNQDGLWAYGITCIEYTEFEKYGIPEPTISNGNLQDNYPANTNILYIDLQAAEEVGSHKNASCLPGIVLNLKKSVSYMDHLGFECRYLLSSNSL
;
A
#
# COMPACT_ATOMS: atom_id res chain seq x y z
N MET A 1 33.73 5.78 21.52
CA MET A 1 33.87 6.77 20.42
C MET A 1 33.02 6.29 19.26
N ALA A 2 31.80 6.82 19.13
CA ALA A 2 30.89 6.47 18.05
C ALA A 2 31.27 7.26 16.80
N SER A 3 31.75 6.55 15.77
CA SER A 3 31.97 7.10 14.44
C SER A 3 30.62 7.56 13.87
N ARG A 4 30.48 8.87 13.66
CA ARG A 4 29.40 9.43 12.84
C ARG A 4 29.62 8.96 11.42
N ALA A 5 28.83 7.98 10.98
CA ALA A 5 28.74 7.60 9.58
C ALA A 5 28.36 8.85 8.76
N LEU A 6 29.23 9.22 7.81
CA LEU A 6 28.92 10.23 6.81
C LEU A 6 27.68 9.79 6.01
N PRO A 7 26.77 10.70 5.64
CA PRO A 7 25.67 10.34 4.76
C PRO A 7 26.21 9.78 3.43
N PRO A 8 25.54 8.78 2.83
CA PRO A 8 25.97 8.22 1.56
C PRO A 8 26.01 9.29 0.46
N PRO A 9 26.95 9.22 -0.49
CA PRO A 9 27.01 10.17 -1.60
C PRO A 9 25.73 10.11 -2.45
N HIS A 10 25.22 11.27 -2.87
CA HIS A 10 24.03 11.36 -3.71
C HIS A 10 24.24 10.67 -5.07
N LEU A 11 23.32 9.78 -5.44
CA LEU A 11 23.30 9.13 -6.75
C LEU A 11 22.50 10.01 -7.71
N ARG A 12 23.20 10.64 -8.66
CA ARG A 12 22.61 11.56 -9.65
C ARG A 12 22.36 10.83 -10.96
N LEU A 13 21.14 10.90 -11.48
CA LEU A 13 20.81 10.47 -12.85
C LEU A 13 20.38 11.67 -13.70
N ASP A 14 20.92 11.71 -14.91
CA ASP A 14 20.47 12.64 -15.95
C ASP A 14 19.45 11.92 -16.84
N LEU A 15 18.18 12.29 -16.71
CA LEU A 15 17.09 11.74 -17.50
C LEU A 15 17.06 12.26 -18.95
N PHE A 16 17.81 13.33 -19.26
CA PHE A 16 17.82 13.98 -20.57
C PHE A 16 18.96 13.55 -21.50
N SER A 17 19.85 12.65 -21.05
CA SER A 17 20.97 12.19 -21.88
C SER A 17 20.55 11.04 -22.81
N GLN A 18 20.39 11.34 -24.11
CA GLN A 18 20.01 10.38 -25.16
C GLN A 18 21.13 9.44 -25.64
N ASN A 19 22.28 9.35 -24.95
CA ASN A 19 23.45 8.67 -25.49
C ASN A 19 23.80 7.37 -24.74
N LEU A 20 23.29 6.25 -25.23
CA LEU A 20 23.91 4.93 -25.04
C LEU A 20 24.17 4.29 -26.41
N PRO A 21 25.31 3.58 -26.59
CA PRO A 21 25.77 3.09 -27.89
C PRO A 21 24.88 1.96 -28.43
N PRO A 22 24.83 1.76 -29.75
CA PRO A 22 23.89 0.85 -30.39
C PRO A 22 24.14 -0.62 -30.00
N LEU A 23 23.05 -1.31 -29.65
CA LEU A 23 22.97 -2.76 -29.47
C LEU A 23 23.41 -3.48 -30.76
N ARG A 24 24.63 -4.04 -30.77
CA ARG A 24 25.06 -4.96 -31.83
C ARG A 24 24.45 -6.34 -31.61
N SER A 25 23.63 -6.78 -32.55
CA SER A 25 23.06 -8.14 -32.60
C SER A 25 24.16 -9.21 -32.76
N PRO A 26 24.18 -10.30 -31.98
CA PRO A 26 25.08 -11.41 -32.25
C PRO A 26 24.54 -12.28 -33.38
N ARG A 27 25.33 -12.42 -34.46
CA ARG A 27 25.08 -13.37 -35.55
C ARG A 27 25.11 -14.81 -35.00
N CYS A 28 23.98 -15.51 -35.15
CA CYS A 28 23.78 -16.89 -34.74
C CYS A 28 24.57 -17.85 -35.68
N ARG A 29 25.59 -18.55 -35.16
CA ARG A 29 26.21 -19.68 -35.86
C ARG A 29 25.61 -20.99 -35.35
N ARG A 30 24.82 -21.64 -36.21
CA ARG A 30 24.30 -23.00 -36.02
C ARG A 30 25.45 -24.01 -35.89
N ARG A 31 25.49 -24.76 -34.80
CA ARG A 31 26.07 -26.11 -34.77
C ARG A 31 25.03 -27.07 -34.20
N ARG A 32 24.55 -27.97 -35.06
CA ARG A 32 23.75 -29.15 -34.67
C ARG A 32 24.67 -30.14 -33.95
N ARG A 33 24.28 -30.59 -32.76
CA ARG A 33 24.64 -31.91 -32.25
C ARG A 33 23.35 -32.64 -31.92
N LEU A 34 23.16 -33.76 -32.62
CA LEU A 34 22.25 -34.85 -32.26
C LEU A 34 22.83 -35.59 -31.05
N LEU A 35 21.95 -36.14 -30.22
CA LEU A 35 22.09 -37.22 -29.23
C LEU A 35 21.01 -36.95 -28.16
N SER A 36 20.27 -37.88 -27.57
CA SER A 36 19.86 -39.26 -27.84
C SER A 36 18.86 -39.54 -26.71
N ALA A 37 17.80 -40.28 -27.00
CA ALA A 37 16.72 -40.59 -26.06
C ALA A 37 17.21 -41.32 -24.81
N LEU A 38 16.60 -41.02 -23.66
CA LEU A 38 16.63 -41.84 -22.45
C LEU A 38 15.25 -41.83 -21.76
N PRO A 39 14.94 -42.84 -20.95
CA PRO A 39 13.61 -43.45 -20.88
C PRO A 39 12.74 -42.94 -19.72
N SER A 40 11.43 -43.18 -19.86
CA SER A 40 10.42 -43.03 -18.82
C SER A 40 10.62 -44.03 -17.67
N PRO A 41 10.24 -43.65 -16.44
CA PRO A 41 9.72 -44.62 -15.47
C PRO A 41 8.29 -44.29 -15.01
N SER A 42 7.51 -45.37 -14.90
CA SER A 42 6.14 -45.47 -14.37
C SER A 42 6.09 -45.30 -12.84
N PRO A 43 4.89 -45.11 -12.23
CA PRO A 43 4.76 -44.54 -10.89
C PRO A 43 4.82 -45.60 -9.78
N ALA A 44 5.46 -45.26 -8.67
CA ALA A 44 5.33 -46.01 -7.42
C ALA A 44 4.50 -45.19 -6.42
N SER A 45 3.26 -45.62 -6.21
CA SER A 45 2.39 -45.15 -5.14
C SER A 45 2.94 -45.58 -3.79
N ARG A 46 3.12 -44.65 -2.86
CA ARG A 46 3.15 -44.94 -1.41
C ARG A 46 2.30 -43.92 -0.67
N SER A 47 1.10 -44.36 -0.34
CA SER A 47 0.26 -43.76 0.68
C SER A 47 0.93 -43.95 2.05
N GLN A 48 1.10 -42.87 2.80
CA GLN A 48 1.35 -42.95 4.24
C GLN A 48 0.23 -42.23 4.98
N SER A 49 -0.47 -43.03 5.80
CA SER A 49 -1.53 -42.63 6.71
C SER A 49 -0.97 -41.77 7.85
N VAL A 50 -1.62 -40.65 8.12
CA VAL A 50 -1.36 -39.82 9.31
C VAL A 50 -2.06 -40.46 10.50
N SER A 51 -1.28 -40.88 11.50
CA SER A 51 -1.77 -41.36 12.79
C SER A 51 -1.97 -40.16 13.73
N THR A 52 -3.20 -39.92 14.17
CA THR A 52 -3.54 -38.92 15.19
C THR A 52 -3.31 -39.52 16.57
N ALA A 53 -2.31 -39.02 17.31
CA ALA A 53 -2.20 -39.23 18.75
C ALA A 53 -2.29 -37.86 19.47
N PRO A 54 -3.07 -37.72 20.54
CA PRO A 54 -3.24 -36.46 21.25
C PRO A 54 -2.06 -36.21 22.19
N LEU A 55 -1.49 -34.99 22.13
CA LEU A 55 -0.53 -34.49 23.12
C LEU A 55 -1.29 -34.04 24.38
N GLU A 56 -1.00 -34.68 25.51
CA GLU A 56 -1.52 -34.31 26.83
C GLU A 56 -1.01 -32.92 27.25
N ARG A 57 -1.94 -32.07 27.71
CA ARG A 57 -1.66 -30.72 28.23
C ARG A 57 -1.17 -30.81 29.68
N GLY A 58 0.02 -30.26 29.95
CA GLY A 58 0.42 -29.88 31.31
C GLY A 58 -0.40 -28.68 31.80
N ALA A 59 -0.93 -28.77 33.02
CA ALA A 59 -1.73 -27.74 33.65
C ALA A 59 -0.90 -26.47 33.93
N GLY A 60 -1.24 -25.37 33.25
CA GLY A 60 -0.76 -24.03 33.57
C GLY A 60 -1.61 -23.36 34.67
N PRO A 61 -1.10 -22.32 35.36
CA PRO A 61 -1.73 -21.76 36.56
C PRO A 61 -3.01 -20.96 36.26
N VAL A 62 -3.92 -21.02 37.23
CA VAL A 62 -5.23 -20.35 37.33
C VAL A 62 -5.16 -18.84 37.00
N PRO A 63 -6.12 -18.25 36.26
CA PRO A 63 -6.10 -16.84 35.92
C PRO A 63 -6.49 -15.98 37.13
N VAL A 64 -5.64 -15.00 37.45
CA VAL A 64 -5.99 -13.89 38.33
C VAL A 64 -6.92 -12.94 37.56
N SER A 65 -8.14 -12.79 38.08
CA SER A 65 -9.15 -11.86 37.58
C SER A 65 -8.83 -10.44 38.02
N THR A 66 -8.24 -9.64 37.14
CA THR A 66 -8.32 -8.17 37.22
C THR A 66 -8.79 -7.64 35.87
N SER A 67 -10.10 -7.39 35.79
CA SER A 67 -10.75 -6.68 34.69
C SER A 67 -10.53 -5.18 34.86
N GLU A 68 -9.37 -4.66 34.46
CA GLU A 68 -9.23 -3.23 34.18
C GLU A 68 -9.54 -2.98 32.70
N GLN A 69 -10.63 -2.27 32.44
CA GLN A 69 -10.96 -1.82 31.08
C GLN A 69 -9.91 -0.80 30.58
N PRO A 70 -9.57 -0.80 29.28
CA PRO A 70 -8.52 0.06 28.73
C PRO A 70 -8.85 1.55 28.90
N ARG A 71 -7.91 2.31 29.47
CA ARG A 71 -8.00 3.78 29.56
C ARG A 71 -7.66 4.41 28.20
N ARG A 72 -8.59 4.28 27.24
CA ARG A 72 -8.53 5.05 25.99
C ARG A 72 -8.62 6.54 26.31
N ASP A 73 -7.87 7.35 25.56
CA ASP A 73 -8.02 8.81 25.57
C ASP A 73 -9.50 9.15 25.36
N PRO A 74 -10.21 9.73 26.37
CA PRO A 74 -11.65 9.93 26.29
C PRO A 74 -12.07 10.81 25.12
N ALA A 75 -11.21 11.74 24.69
CA ALA A 75 -11.48 12.63 23.56
C ALA A 75 -11.47 11.85 22.24
N LEU A 76 -10.42 11.04 22.00
CA LEU A 76 -10.32 10.21 20.79
C LEU A 76 -11.43 9.14 20.74
N ALA A 77 -11.75 8.53 21.88
CA ALA A 77 -12.82 7.53 21.95
C ALA A 77 -14.20 8.15 21.65
N GLY A 78 -14.46 9.36 22.17
CA GLY A 78 -15.68 10.12 21.86
C GLY A 78 -15.80 10.46 20.37
N GLU A 79 -14.69 10.88 19.76
CA GLU A 79 -14.64 11.20 18.33
C GLU A 79 -14.88 9.97 17.45
N VAL A 80 -14.25 8.82 17.77
CA VAL A 80 -14.48 7.55 17.07
C VAL A 80 -15.95 7.13 17.17
N ALA A 81 -16.60 7.31 18.32
CA ALA A 81 -18.01 7.00 18.50
C ALA A 81 -18.91 7.91 17.64
N ARG A 82 -18.64 9.23 17.62
CA ARG A 82 -19.35 10.19 16.77
C ARG A 82 -19.24 9.83 15.29
N LEU A 83 -18.02 9.62 14.80
CA LEU A 83 -17.78 9.24 13.40
C LEU A 83 -18.40 7.89 13.05
N SER A 84 -18.41 6.93 13.98
CA SER A 84 -19.07 5.64 13.78
C SER A 84 -20.58 5.80 13.58
N ALA A 85 -21.22 6.71 14.31
CA ALA A 85 -22.63 7.04 14.12
C ALA A 85 -22.88 7.72 12.76
N VAL A 86 -22.00 8.65 12.34
CA VAL A 86 -22.05 9.27 11.00
C VAL A 86 -21.95 8.19 9.92
N ARG A 87 -20.95 7.30 10.00
CA ARG A 87 -20.76 6.19 9.06
C ARG A 87 -21.98 5.28 9.00
N ALA A 88 -22.61 4.97 10.14
CA ALA A 88 -23.81 4.14 10.18
C ALA A 88 -24.98 4.80 9.43
N ARG A 89 -25.20 6.11 9.62
CA ARG A 89 -26.21 6.88 8.87
C ARG A 89 -25.91 6.89 7.36
N LEU A 90 -24.66 7.12 6.98
CA LEU A 90 -24.23 7.12 5.58
C LEU A 90 -24.40 5.76 4.90
N ARG A 91 -24.20 4.65 5.63
CA ARG A 91 -24.44 3.29 5.13
C ARG A 91 -25.93 2.95 5.01
N ALA A 92 -26.77 3.52 5.88
CA ALA A 92 -28.22 3.32 5.82
C ALA A 92 -28.89 4.09 4.66
N ALA A 93 -28.26 5.18 4.21
CA ALA A 93 -28.72 5.98 3.08
C ALA A 93 -28.62 5.22 1.74
N ARG A 94 -29.72 5.22 0.97
CA ARG A 94 -29.87 4.52 -0.32
C ARG A 94 -29.51 5.36 -1.53
N SER A 95 -29.36 6.67 -1.36
CA SER A 95 -29.04 7.60 -2.43
C SER A 95 -28.03 8.66 -1.99
N LEU A 96 -27.36 9.30 -2.95
CA LEU A 96 -26.46 10.42 -2.68
C LEU A 96 -27.20 11.58 -2.01
N GLY A 97 -28.44 11.86 -2.40
CA GLY A 97 -29.28 12.87 -1.77
C GLY A 97 -29.59 12.56 -0.30
N GLU A 98 -29.84 11.29 0.05
CA GLU A 98 -29.99 10.89 1.45
C GLU A 98 -28.69 11.03 2.24
N LYS A 99 -27.55 10.68 1.64
CA LYS A 99 -26.23 10.87 2.26
C LYS A 99 -25.95 12.35 2.54
N LEU A 100 -26.25 13.23 1.59
CA LEU A 100 -26.12 14.68 1.76
C LEU A 100 -26.99 15.19 2.91
N ARG A 101 -28.28 14.82 2.96
CA ARG A 101 -29.16 15.18 4.09
C ARG A 101 -28.65 14.66 5.44
N ALA A 102 -28.09 13.46 5.46
CA ALA A 102 -27.51 12.89 6.69
C ALA A 102 -26.25 13.65 7.16
N LEU A 103 -25.47 14.19 6.22
CA LEU A 103 -24.34 15.08 6.53
C LEU A 103 -24.82 16.47 6.93
N ASP A 104 -25.86 17.02 6.30
CA ASP A 104 -26.43 18.32 6.67
C ASP A 104 -26.99 18.35 8.08
N ALA A 105 -27.45 17.20 8.59
CA ALA A 105 -27.87 17.03 9.97
C ALA A 105 -26.71 16.78 10.96
N GLU A 106 -25.47 16.66 10.48
CA GLU A 106 -24.30 16.47 11.33
C GLU A 106 -23.88 17.82 11.93
N PRO A 107 -23.73 17.97 13.26
CA PRO A 107 -23.52 19.27 13.90
C PRO A 107 -22.34 20.08 13.38
N ARG A 108 -21.17 19.47 13.10
CA ARG A 108 -20.00 20.20 12.57
C ARG A 108 -20.25 20.68 11.14
N VAL A 109 -20.88 19.84 10.32
CA VAL A 109 -21.26 20.23 8.95
C VAL A 109 -22.31 21.35 8.99
N ALA A 110 -23.32 21.23 9.84
CA ALA A 110 -24.36 22.23 10.02
C ALA A 110 -23.82 23.55 10.55
N GLU A 111 -22.87 23.52 11.50
CA GLU A 111 -22.21 24.72 12.02
C GLU A 111 -21.33 25.38 10.95
N PHE A 112 -20.60 24.58 10.17
CA PHE A 112 -19.72 25.06 9.13
C PHE A 112 -20.47 25.69 7.94
N PHE A 113 -21.62 25.14 7.55
CA PHE A 113 -22.42 25.62 6.41
C PHE A 113 -23.68 26.42 6.80
N GLY A 114 -24.01 26.47 8.09
CA GLY A 114 -25.26 26.98 8.67
C GLY A 114 -25.43 28.49 8.55
N GLY A 115 -25.79 28.92 7.36
CA GLY A 115 -26.06 30.32 6.99
C GLY A 115 -26.01 30.56 5.48
N ALA A 116 -25.52 29.61 4.69
CA ALA A 116 -25.37 29.73 3.23
C ALA A 116 -26.15 28.66 2.43
N SER A 117 -27.05 27.92 3.10
CA SER A 117 -27.67 26.68 2.59
C SER A 117 -28.52 26.85 1.33
N ASP A 118 -29.02 28.05 1.02
CA ASP A 118 -30.05 28.23 0.00
C ASP A 118 -29.60 29.02 -1.25
N GLY A 119 -28.28 29.16 -1.50
CA GLY A 119 -27.84 29.72 -2.79
C GLY A 119 -26.38 30.13 -2.95
N GLY A 120 -25.43 29.59 -2.17
CA GLY A 120 -24.00 29.92 -2.25
C GLY A 120 -23.15 28.96 -3.10
N VAL A 121 -21.81 29.03 -2.93
CA VAL A 121 -20.73 28.28 -3.62
C VAL A 121 -20.99 26.80 -3.91
N LEU A 122 -21.68 26.10 -3.00
CA LEU A 122 -21.99 24.67 -3.16
C LEU A 122 -22.94 24.40 -4.33
N GLY A 123 -23.70 25.39 -4.78
CA GLY A 123 -24.61 25.27 -5.93
C GLY A 123 -23.89 25.09 -7.27
N ALA A 124 -22.60 25.37 -7.33
CA ALA A 124 -21.76 25.22 -8.51
C ALA A 124 -21.00 23.90 -8.59
N LEU A 125 -20.99 23.14 -7.50
CA LEU A 125 -20.32 21.85 -7.41
C LEU A 125 -21.30 20.73 -7.70
N GLU A 126 -20.79 19.64 -8.29
CA GLU A 126 -21.59 18.45 -8.48
C GLU A 126 -21.98 17.85 -7.11
N PRO A 127 -23.16 17.21 -6.97
CA PRO A 127 -23.60 16.64 -5.70
C PRO A 127 -22.57 15.70 -5.04
N ARG A 128 -21.74 15.01 -5.83
CA ARG A 128 -20.66 14.16 -5.32
C ARG A 128 -19.53 14.98 -4.70
N GLU A 129 -19.16 16.09 -5.30
CA GLU A 129 -18.12 16.98 -4.80
C GLU A 129 -18.56 17.62 -3.48
N VAL A 130 -19.82 18.07 -3.40
CA VAL A 130 -20.43 18.54 -2.15
C VAL A 130 -20.39 17.46 -1.07
N PHE A 131 -20.68 16.21 -1.43
CA PHE A 131 -20.59 15.08 -0.50
C PHE A 131 -19.15 14.87 0.03
N LEU A 132 -18.14 14.94 -0.83
CA LEU A 132 -16.73 14.78 -0.44
C LEU A 132 -16.30 15.87 0.56
N LEU A 133 -16.64 17.13 0.28
CA LEU A 133 -16.35 18.26 1.17
C LEU A 133 -17.08 18.10 2.51
N LYS A 134 -18.36 17.75 2.51
CA LYS A 134 -19.11 17.52 3.75
C LYS A 134 -18.55 16.35 4.56
N CYS A 135 -18.06 15.29 3.92
CA CYS A 135 -17.35 14.21 4.59
C CYS A 135 -16.03 14.67 5.23
N LEU A 136 -15.26 15.55 4.58
CA LEU A 136 -14.05 16.15 5.13
C LEU A 136 -14.33 16.94 6.42
N ILE A 137 -15.38 17.78 6.41
CA ILE A 137 -15.82 18.54 7.59
C ILE A 137 -16.34 17.61 8.68
N ALA A 138 -17.19 16.64 8.32
CA ALA A 138 -17.70 15.66 9.27
C ALA A 138 -16.56 14.85 9.90
N ALA A 139 -15.44 14.62 9.19
CA ALA A 139 -14.22 13.98 9.68
C ALA A 139 -13.36 14.88 10.60
N GLY A 140 -13.76 16.12 10.85
CA GLY A 140 -13.02 17.08 11.68
C GLY A 140 -11.80 17.69 10.98
N GLN A 141 -11.81 17.76 9.65
CA GLN A 141 -10.67 18.21 8.84
C GLN A 141 -10.95 19.56 8.14
N GLU A 142 -11.81 20.38 8.74
CA GLU A 142 -12.18 21.72 8.28
C GLU A 142 -11.01 22.69 8.07
N HIS A 143 -9.90 22.50 8.81
CA HIS A 143 -8.69 23.29 8.67
C HIS A 143 -8.01 23.13 7.30
N VAL A 144 -8.26 22.01 6.60
CA VAL A 144 -7.81 21.82 5.21
C VAL A 144 -8.41 22.86 4.27
N LEU A 145 -9.59 23.39 4.60
CA LEU A 145 -10.25 24.47 3.87
C LEU A 145 -9.88 25.87 4.37
N GLY A 146 -8.93 25.98 5.33
CA GLY A 146 -8.42 27.26 5.84
C GLY A 146 -9.18 27.83 7.04
N TRP A 147 -10.03 27.04 7.70
CA TRP A 147 -10.89 27.52 8.79
C TRP A 147 -10.15 28.03 10.05
N GLU A 148 -9.02 27.42 10.42
CA GLU A 148 -8.31 27.71 11.68
C GLU A 148 -7.30 28.88 11.57
N LEU A 149 -7.05 29.44 10.38
CA LEU A 149 -5.94 30.38 10.12
C LEU A 149 -6.19 31.83 10.58
N ASP A 150 -7.35 32.13 11.18
CA ASP A 150 -7.70 33.48 11.63
C ASP A 150 -7.59 33.69 13.16
N TRP A 151 -7.14 32.70 13.94
CA TRP A 151 -7.14 32.82 15.41
C TRP A 151 -5.88 33.45 16.02
N ASP A 152 -4.76 33.54 15.29
CA ASP A 152 -3.50 34.06 15.85
C ASP A 152 -3.28 35.56 15.55
N GLY A 153 -3.91 36.39 16.39
CA GLY A 153 -3.27 37.56 16.99
C GLY A 153 -2.69 38.65 16.08
N SER A 154 -3.54 39.43 15.41
CA SER A 154 -3.26 40.87 15.22
C SER A 154 -4.44 41.70 15.72
N ALA A 155 -4.52 41.84 17.05
CA ALA A 155 -5.31 42.86 17.68
C ALA A 155 -4.66 44.24 17.40
N HIS A 156 -5.12 44.94 16.37
CA HIS A 156 -5.14 46.39 16.42
C HIS A 156 -6.48 46.92 15.93
N GLU A 157 -7.05 47.74 16.80
CA GLU A 157 -8.34 48.39 16.79
C GLU A 157 -8.80 48.92 15.42
N HIS A 158 -9.96 48.44 14.97
CA HIS A 158 -11.00 49.32 14.46
C HIS A 158 -12.38 48.76 14.85
N ARG A 159 -12.85 49.16 16.03
CA ARG A 159 -14.27 49.10 16.38
C ARG A 159 -14.99 50.19 15.60
N LEU A 160 -15.73 49.82 14.55
CA LEU A 160 -16.93 50.54 14.13
C LEU A 160 -17.93 49.55 13.49
N ASN A 161 -19.09 49.44 14.15
CA ASN A 161 -20.38 48.90 13.75
C ASN A 161 -20.52 47.38 13.50
N GLY A 162 -21.42 46.78 14.29
CA GLY A 162 -21.66 45.35 14.33
C GLY A 162 -22.31 44.79 13.07
N SER A 163 -21.78 43.66 12.62
CA SER A 163 -22.52 42.51 12.09
C SER A 163 -21.56 41.33 11.92
N GLY A 164 -21.97 40.16 12.44
CA GLY A 164 -21.50 38.81 12.11
C GLY A 164 -20.00 38.55 11.87
N GLY A 165 -19.34 37.91 12.84
CA GLY A 165 -18.06 37.23 12.64
C GLY A 165 -18.20 36.01 11.73
N GLY A 166 -18.21 36.24 10.42
CA GLY A 166 -18.06 35.21 9.38
C GLY A 166 -16.67 35.32 8.76
N SER A 167 -15.81 34.37 9.11
CA SER A 167 -14.36 34.32 8.84
C SER A 167 -13.98 34.20 7.36
N ALA A 168 -12.70 34.36 7.06
CA ALA A 168 -12.10 34.35 5.73
C ALA A 168 -12.51 33.19 4.80
N LEU A 169 -13.01 32.07 5.30
CA LEU A 169 -13.63 31.02 4.48
C LEU A 169 -14.87 31.53 3.74
N ARG A 170 -15.69 32.37 4.38
CA ARG A 170 -16.82 33.05 3.73
C ARG A 170 -16.31 33.92 2.59
N GLN A 171 -15.19 34.62 2.74
CA GLN A 171 -14.54 35.37 1.66
C GLN A 171 -13.89 34.47 0.59
N ALA A 172 -13.24 33.36 0.95
CA ALA A 172 -12.64 32.41 -0.01
C ALA A 172 -13.72 31.67 -0.81
N LEU A 173 -14.83 31.30 -0.15
CA LEU A 173 -16.03 30.78 -0.77
C LEU A 173 -16.71 31.87 -1.63
N TYR A 174 -16.93 33.11 -1.15
CA TYR A 174 -17.48 34.18 -1.98
C TYR A 174 -16.59 34.53 -3.19
N SER A 175 -15.26 34.50 -3.05
CA SER A 175 -14.33 34.61 -4.19
C SER A 175 -14.50 33.45 -5.18
N LEU A 176 -14.74 32.23 -4.70
CA LEU A 176 -15.07 31.05 -5.52
C LEU A 176 -16.43 31.19 -6.23
N ALA A 177 -17.46 31.72 -5.55
CA ALA A 177 -18.77 32.00 -6.14
C ALA A 177 -18.72 33.15 -7.17
N ASP A 178 -17.97 34.22 -6.91
CA ASP A 178 -17.78 35.33 -7.85
C ASP A 178 -17.05 34.88 -9.13
N LEU A 179 -16.12 33.91 -9.00
CA LEU A 179 -15.37 33.35 -10.11
C LEU A 179 -16.23 32.42 -10.98
N ILE A 180 -17.18 31.72 -10.37
CA ILE A 180 -18.16 30.84 -11.07
C ILE A 180 -19.33 31.66 -11.65
N GLY A 181 -19.79 32.70 -10.96
CA GLY A 181 -20.87 33.58 -11.41
C GLY A 181 -20.51 34.32 -12.70
N LYS A 182 -19.26 34.78 -12.83
CA LYS A 182 -18.74 35.43 -14.05
C LYS A 182 -18.76 34.54 -15.30
N TRP A 183 -18.73 33.21 -15.13
CA TRP A 183 -18.77 32.26 -16.26
C TRP A 183 -20.17 31.93 -16.73
N SER A 184 -21.19 32.17 -15.89
CA SER A 184 -22.58 31.84 -16.22
C SER A 184 -23.25 32.94 -17.06
N SER A 185 -22.67 34.14 -17.12
CA SER A 185 -23.31 35.33 -17.68
C SER A 185 -22.62 36.01 -18.85
N GLU A 186 -21.38 35.67 -19.23
CA GLU A 186 -20.70 36.37 -20.33
C GLU A 186 -20.02 35.41 -21.32
N GLY A 187 -20.41 35.56 -22.59
CA GLY A 187 -19.73 34.95 -23.72
C GLY A 187 -18.28 35.44 -23.80
N VAL A 188 -17.39 34.48 -24.05
CA VAL A 188 -15.95 34.57 -24.32
C VAL A 188 -15.47 35.98 -24.67
N VAL A 189 -14.77 36.61 -23.73
CA VAL A 189 -13.75 37.62 -24.02
C VAL A 189 -12.47 37.21 -23.32
N GLU A 190 -11.39 37.09 -24.09
CA GLU A 190 -10.05 36.72 -23.65
C GLU A 190 -9.48 37.76 -22.68
N GLY A 191 -9.11 37.34 -21.46
CA GLY A 191 -8.43 38.21 -20.49
C GLY A 191 -8.20 37.58 -19.10
N GLU A 192 -6.97 37.10 -18.90
CA GLU A 192 -6.24 36.79 -17.65
C GLU A 192 -6.72 35.67 -16.67
N PRO A 193 -5.76 34.91 -16.08
CA PRO A 193 -6.04 33.60 -15.49
C PRO A 193 -6.48 33.71 -14.02
N GLY A 194 -7.79 33.72 -13.78
CA GLY A 194 -8.38 33.37 -12.48
C GLY A 194 -8.24 31.87 -12.12
N SER A 195 -7.11 31.23 -12.43
CA SER A 195 -6.99 29.77 -12.59
C SER A 195 -6.41 28.98 -11.40
N GLY A 196 -5.74 29.65 -10.44
CA GLY A 196 -4.95 28.98 -9.41
C GLY A 196 -5.76 28.25 -8.32
N GLU A 197 -6.72 28.93 -7.69
CA GLU A 197 -7.48 28.38 -6.56
C GLU A 197 -8.50 27.32 -7.00
N MET A 198 -9.13 27.50 -8.16
CA MET A 198 -10.02 26.49 -8.74
C MET A 198 -9.27 25.21 -9.10
N GLU A 199 -8.04 25.32 -9.58
CA GLU A 199 -7.18 24.17 -9.84
C GLU A 199 -6.80 23.46 -8.54
N LEU A 200 -6.53 24.20 -7.46
CA LEU A 200 -6.29 23.62 -6.14
C LEU A 200 -7.53 22.91 -5.59
N LEU A 201 -8.72 23.49 -5.72
CA LEU A 201 -9.97 22.84 -5.31
C LEU A 201 -10.23 21.56 -6.11
N ARG A 202 -10.02 21.59 -7.43
CA ARG A 202 -10.16 20.38 -8.28
C ARG A 202 -9.17 19.29 -7.86
N ARG A 203 -7.93 19.65 -7.53
CA ARG A 203 -6.93 18.70 -7.00
C ARG A 203 -7.35 18.13 -5.65
N LEU A 204 -7.88 18.95 -4.75
CA LEU A 204 -8.43 18.47 -3.48
C LEU A 204 -9.59 17.51 -3.71
N LEU A 205 -10.56 17.89 -4.54
CA LEU A 205 -11.73 17.05 -4.86
C LEU A 205 -11.31 15.71 -5.48
N LYS A 206 -10.31 15.71 -6.38
CA LYS A 206 -9.72 14.49 -6.91
C LYS A 206 -9.10 13.64 -5.80
N PHE A 207 -8.27 14.24 -4.94
CA PHE A 207 -7.63 13.55 -3.81
C PHE A 207 -8.68 12.91 -2.86
N LEU A 208 -9.73 13.65 -2.51
CA LEU A 208 -10.82 13.17 -1.68
C LEU A 208 -11.63 12.07 -2.37
N GLY A 209 -11.89 12.22 -3.68
CA GLY A 209 -12.61 11.25 -4.50
C GLY A 209 -11.88 9.92 -4.59
N ASP A 210 -10.58 9.94 -4.92
CA ASP A 210 -9.73 8.76 -5.01
C ASP A 210 -9.69 8.00 -3.67
N MET A 211 -9.58 8.73 -2.56
CA MET A 211 -9.56 8.15 -1.22
C MET A 211 -10.93 7.60 -0.80
N ASP A 212 -12.02 8.33 -1.06
CA ASP A 212 -13.39 7.91 -0.74
C ASP A 212 -13.78 6.63 -1.49
N GLU A 213 -13.42 6.54 -2.77
CA GLU A 213 -13.64 5.37 -3.61
C GLU A 213 -12.80 4.17 -3.14
N PHE A 214 -11.51 4.38 -2.88
CA PHE A 214 -10.65 3.27 -2.47
C PHE A 214 -11.01 2.72 -1.08
N TYR A 215 -11.36 3.58 -0.12
CA TYR A 215 -11.72 3.16 1.24
C TYR A 215 -13.24 2.94 1.45
N ASP A 216 -14.02 2.83 0.37
CA ASP A 216 -15.47 2.56 0.40
C ASP A 216 -15.84 1.37 1.31
N CYS A 217 -15.04 0.30 1.26
CA CYS A 217 -15.17 -0.93 2.06
C CYS A 217 -15.21 -0.66 3.58
N ILE A 218 -14.56 0.40 4.06
CA ILE A 218 -14.57 0.78 5.48
C ILE A 218 -15.42 2.02 5.76
N GLY A 219 -16.01 2.63 4.73
CA GLY A 219 -16.88 3.82 4.81
C GLY A 219 -16.27 5.10 4.24
N GLY A 220 -15.37 4.99 3.26
CA GLY A 220 -14.75 6.13 2.58
C GLY A 220 -13.92 6.99 3.51
N ILE A 221 -13.98 8.31 3.33
CA ILE A 221 -13.26 9.31 4.14
C ILE A 221 -13.53 9.14 5.64
N ILE A 222 -14.80 8.97 6.02
CA ILE A 222 -15.20 8.78 7.42
C ILE A 222 -14.62 7.47 7.98
N GLY A 223 -14.67 6.40 7.18
CA GLY A 223 -14.10 5.10 7.54
C GLY A 223 -12.59 5.16 7.76
N TYR A 224 -11.89 5.85 6.86
CA TYR A 224 -10.46 6.09 6.97
C TYR A 224 -10.11 6.86 8.26
N GLN A 225 -10.82 7.94 8.56
CA GLN A 225 -10.56 8.74 9.76
C GLN A 225 -10.80 7.94 11.05
N ILE A 226 -11.86 7.13 11.11
CA ILE A 226 -12.09 6.22 12.24
C ILE A 226 -10.89 5.28 12.43
N MET A 227 -10.43 4.65 11.35
CA MET A 227 -9.29 3.71 11.40
C MET A 227 -8.02 4.41 11.90
N ALA A 228 -7.71 5.62 11.40
CA ALA A 228 -6.56 6.38 11.84
C ALA A 228 -6.62 6.69 13.35
N LEU A 229 -7.77 7.15 13.86
CA LEU A 229 -7.95 7.47 15.28
C LEU A 229 -7.90 6.22 16.18
N GLU A 230 -8.43 5.09 15.72
CA GLU A 230 -8.36 3.81 16.44
C GLU A 230 -6.91 3.31 16.56
N LEU A 231 -6.13 3.42 15.47
CA LEU A 231 -4.70 3.06 15.46
C LEU A 231 -3.87 4.00 16.34
N LEU A 232 -4.15 5.31 16.31
CA LEU A 232 -3.52 6.29 17.21
C LEU A 232 -3.81 5.96 18.68
N SER A 233 -5.05 5.63 19.00
CA SER A 233 -5.44 5.25 20.37
C SER A 233 -4.71 3.98 20.82
N ALA A 234 -4.66 2.94 19.97
CA ALA A 234 -3.99 1.69 20.27
C ALA A 234 -2.47 1.84 20.42
N SER A 235 -1.85 2.78 19.72
CA SER A 235 -0.40 3.03 19.78
C SER A 235 0.06 3.70 21.09
N LYS A 236 -0.82 4.47 21.74
CA LYS A 236 -0.56 5.11 23.04
C LYS A 236 -0.59 4.07 24.17
N ASP A 237 -1.37 2.99 24.00
CA ASP A 237 -1.44 1.85 24.92
C ASP A 237 -0.32 0.83 24.67
N ARG A 238 0.94 1.23 24.94
CA ARG A 238 2.15 0.39 24.73
C ARG A 238 2.19 -0.94 25.50
N LYS A 239 1.22 -1.22 26.37
CA LYS A 239 1.23 -2.38 27.27
C LYS A 239 0.17 -3.44 26.98
N HIS A 240 -0.76 -3.25 26.03
CA HIS A 240 -1.81 -4.25 25.84
C HIS A 240 -2.19 -4.53 24.38
N ARG A 241 -2.27 -5.83 24.09
CA ARG A 241 -2.81 -6.42 22.86
C ARG A 241 -4.25 -5.94 22.66
N SER A 242 -4.51 -5.14 21.63
CA SER A 242 -5.86 -4.73 21.24
C SER A 242 -6.59 -5.80 20.43
N SER A 243 -6.42 -7.10 20.74
CA SER A 243 -7.16 -8.13 20.02
C SER A 243 -8.58 -8.24 20.56
N LYS A 244 -9.55 -8.15 19.66
CA LYS A 244 -10.94 -8.60 19.89
C LYS A 244 -11.03 -10.12 20.13
N ASP A 245 -9.94 -10.82 19.90
CA ASP A 245 -9.76 -12.27 20.04
C ASP A 245 -9.32 -12.62 21.46
N LYS A 246 -9.88 -13.71 22.02
CA LYS A 246 -9.66 -14.14 23.42
C LYS A 246 -8.26 -14.68 23.66
N PHE A 247 -7.66 -15.25 22.61
CA PHE A 247 -6.35 -15.87 22.64
C PHE A 247 -5.68 -15.69 21.28
N VAL A 248 -4.41 -15.30 21.28
CA VAL A 248 -3.54 -15.21 20.10
C VAL A 248 -2.15 -15.66 20.51
N ASP A 249 -1.65 -16.69 19.85
CA ASP A 249 -0.29 -17.20 20.00
C ASP A 249 0.43 -17.26 18.65
N PHE A 250 1.75 -17.17 18.72
CA PHE A 250 2.62 -17.16 17.54
C PHE A 250 3.56 -18.35 17.60
N HIS A 251 3.58 -19.11 16.52
CA HIS A 251 4.39 -20.31 16.35
C HIS A 251 5.33 -20.12 15.16
N VAL A 252 6.50 -20.74 15.20
CA VAL A 252 7.41 -20.76 14.05
C VAL A 252 6.78 -21.61 12.95
N PRO A 253 6.54 -21.05 11.74
CA PRO A 253 5.91 -21.80 10.68
C PRO A 253 6.89 -22.85 10.12
N THR A 254 6.38 -24.05 9.88
CA THR A 254 7.14 -25.10 9.18
C THR A 254 7.11 -24.84 7.67
N GLY A 255 8.29 -24.71 7.07
CA GLY A 255 8.47 -24.52 5.62
C GLY A 255 9.38 -25.59 5.02
N ILE A 256 9.43 -25.63 3.69
CA ILE A 256 10.37 -26.50 2.98
C ILE A 256 11.72 -25.79 2.89
N ASN A 257 12.76 -26.38 3.47
CA ASN A 257 14.13 -25.90 3.31
C ASN A 257 14.73 -26.44 2.00
N LEU A 258 14.81 -25.58 0.98
CA LEU A 258 15.35 -25.96 -0.34
C LEU A 258 16.85 -26.31 -0.32
N LEU A 259 17.56 -26.00 0.77
CA LEU A 259 18.99 -26.33 0.93
C LEU A 259 19.21 -27.78 1.39
N GLU A 260 18.23 -28.38 2.07
CA GLU A 260 18.34 -29.74 2.61
C GLU A 260 18.09 -30.80 1.53
N ASP A 261 17.19 -30.51 0.58
CA ASP A 261 16.86 -31.41 -0.53
C ASP A 261 17.01 -30.71 -1.87
N THR A 262 18.23 -30.77 -2.41
CA THR A 262 18.58 -30.15 -3.69
C THR A 262 17.87 -30.79 -4.90
N GLU A 263 17.49 -32.07 -4.81
CA GLU A 263 16.75 -32.77 -5.86
C GLU A 263 15.32 -32.26 -5.89
N TYR A 264 14.66 -32.19 -4.73
CA TYR A 264 13.35 -31.59 -4.60
C TYR A 264 13.35 -30.12 -5.01
N ALA A 265 14.36 -29.33 -4.61
CA ALA A 265 14.46 -27.93 -5.01
C ALA A 265 14.53 -27.76 -6.54
N SER A 266 15.33 -28.61 -7.20
CA SER A 266 15.44 -28.64 -8.66
C SER A 266 14.13 -29.06 -9.32
N GLN A 267 13.46 -30.07 -8.75
CA GLN A 267 12.17 -30.56 -9.25
C GLN A 267 11.05 -29.53 -9.06
N ALA A 268 11.03 -28.82 -7.93
CA ALA A 268 10.11 -27.74 -7.64
C ALA A 268 10.31 -26.55 -8.59
N ALA A 269 11.57 -26.19 -8.85
CA ALA A 269 11.89 -25.16 -9.83
C ALA A 269 11.46 -25.57 -11.25
N LEU A 270 11.62 -26.85 -11.63
CA LEU A 270 11.14 -27.36 -12.91
C LEU A 270 9.61 -27.26 -13.01
N TRP A 271 8.86 -27.55 -11.94
CA TRP A 271 7.41 -27.31 -11.91
C TRP A 271 7.07 -25.84 -12.12
N GLY A 272 7.86 -24.92 -11.56
CA GLY A 272 7.69 -23.48 -11.76
C GLY A 272 7.92 -23.05 -13.21
N ILE A 273 8.95 -23.60 -13.86
CA ILE A 273 9.21 -23.34 -15.27
C ILE A 273 8.12 -23.95 -16.15
N GLU A 274 7.72 -25.21 -15.91
CA GLU A 274 6.62 -25.88 -16.61
C GLU A 274 5.30 -25.12 -16.48
N GLY A 275 5.00 -24.62 -15.28
CA GLY A 275 3.79 -23.87 -14.97
C GLY A 275 3.80 -22.41 -15.40
N LEU A 276 4.87 -21.89 -16.01
CA LEU A 276 4.99 -20.48 -16.40
C LEU A 276 3.83 -19.96 -17.28
N PRO A 277 3.25 -20.75 -18.22
CA PRO A 277 2.05 -20.34 -18.96
C PRO A 277 0.80 -20.12 -18.07
N GLU A 278 0.78 -20.64 -16.85
CA GLU A 278 -0.33 -20.50 -15.90
C GLU A 278 -0.05 -19.41 -14.85
N LEU A 279 1.11 -18.74 -14.93
CA LEU A 279 1.53 -17.68 -14.01
C LEU A 279 1.38 -16.30 -14.63
N GLY A 280 1.00 -15.33 -13.81
CA GLY A 280 1.23 -13.90 -14.03
C GLY A 280 2.31 -13.35 -13.09
N GLU A 281 2.64 -12.08 -13.27
CA GLU A 281 3.55 -11.34 -12.38
C GLU A 281 2.85 -10.09 -11.86
N ILE A 282 3.01 -9.79 -10.58
CA ILE A 282 2.48 -8.57 -9.96
C ILE A 282 3.62 -7.85 -9.23
N TYR A 283 3.91 -6.61 -9.64
CA TYR A 283 5.03 -5.84 -9.10
C TYR A 283 4.53 -4.58 -8.37
N PRO A 284 4.59 -4.55 -7.02
CA PRO A 284 4.45 -3.31 -6.26
C PRO A 284 5.68 -2.40 -6.41
N ILE A 285 5.58 -1.38 -7.27
CA ILE A 285 6.65 -0.42 -7.63
C ILE A 285 6.22 1.02 -7.31
N GLY A 286 5.56 1.26 -6.17
CA GLY A 286 5.10 2.60 -5.77
C GLY A 286 6.11 3.45 -4.98
N GLY A 287 7.34 2.96 -4.77
CA GLY A 287 8.31 3.54 -3.84
C GLY A 287 9.28 4.57 -4.45
N ALA A 288 9.66 5.56 -3.66
CA ALA A 288 10.70 6.54 -3.96
C ALA A 288 12.10 6.06 -3.54
N GLY A 289 13.13 6.56 -4.21
CA GLY A 289 14.55 6.29 -3.94
C GLY A 289 15.19 7.21 -2.90
N ASP A 290 14.39 7.94 -2.10
CA ASP A 290 14.87 8.95 -1.13
C ASP A 290 16.00 8.42 -0.23
N ARG A 291 15.82 7.21 0.34
CA ARG A 291 16.78 6.59 1.26
C ARG A 291 18.12 6.23 0.60
N LEU A 292 18.11 6.07 -0.72
CA LEU A 292 19.30 5.80 -1.53
C LEU A 292 19.95 7.09 -2.03
N GLY A 293 19.37 8.26 -1.70
CA GLY A 293 19.81 9.54 -2.24
C GLY A 293 19.67 9.62 -3.76
N LEU A 294 18.72 8.87 -4.33
CA LEU A 294 18.46 8.84 -5.76
C LEU A 294 17.70 10.09 -6.18
N VAL A 295 18.36 10.96 -6.93
CA VAL A 295 17.82 12.25 -7.35
C VAL A 295 18.07 12.51 -8.83
N ASP A 296 17.16 13.27 -9.43
CA ASP A 296 17.34 13.84 -10.75
C ASP A 296 18.47 14.88 -10.71
N SER A 297 19.43 14.80 -11.64
CA SER A 297 20.58 15.70 -11.66
C SER A 297 20.23 17.13 -12.06
N SER A 298 19.14 17.33 -12.79
CA SER A 298 18.68 18.62 -13.30
C SER A 298 17.76 19.34 -12.31
N THR A 299 16.82 18.63 -11.68
CA THR A 299 15.85 19.23 -10.76
C THR A 299 16.24 19.07 -9.28
N GLY A 300 17.09 18.08 -8.95
CA GLY A 300 17.42 17.72 -7.58
C GLY A 300 16.30 16.97 -6.84
N GLU A 301 15.19 16.67 -7.52
CA GLU A 301 14.07 15.95 -6.93
C GLU A 301 14.35 14.45 -6.80
N SER A 302 13.79 13.80 -5.78
CA SER A 302 13.97 12.35 -5.66
C SER A 302 13.23 11.58 -6.74
N LEU A 303 13.88 10.53 -7.24
CA LEU A 303 13.36 9.66 -8.29
C LEU A 303 12.79 8.36 -7.73
N PRO A 304 11.90 7.67 -8.46
CA PRO A 304 11.45 6.33 -8.10
C PRO A 304 12.60 5.32 -7.97
N ALA A 305 12.53 4.43 -6.98
CA ALA A 305 13.58 3.43 -6.74
C ALA A 305 13.82 2.51 -7.94
N ALA A 306 12.81 2.29 -8.78
CA ALA A 306 12.88 1.49 -10.00
C ALA A 306 13.90 2.01 -11.03
N LEU A 307 14.25 3.30 -10.98
CA LEU A 307 15.23 3.92 -11.86
C LEU A 307 16.68 3.69 -11.41
N LEU A 308 16.90 3.17 -10.20
CA LEU A 308 18.23 2.95 -9.67
C LEU A 308 19.03 2.06 -10.65
N PRO A 309 20.23 2.50 -11.08
CA PRO A 309 21.06 1.72 -11.97
C PRO A 309 21.73 0.56 -11.22
N TYR A 310 21.59 -0.65 -11.74
CA TYR A 310 22.26 -1.86 -11.29
C TYR A 310 22.74 -2.66 -12.51
N GLY A 311 24.04 -2.97 -12.59
CA GLY A 311 24.61 -3.65 -13.75
C GLY A 311 24.43 -2.90 -15.08
N GLY A 312 24.40 -1.56 -15.03
CA GLY A 312 24.25 -0.68 -16.20
C GLY A 312 22.80 -0.52 -16.70
N ARG A 313 21.80 -0.97 -15.95
CA ARG A 313 20.36 -0.91 -16.31
C ARG A 313 19.53 -0.46 -15.11
N SER A 314 18.31 0.01 -15.34
CA SER A 314 17.39 0.28 -14.24
C SER A 314 16.96 -1.02 -13.55
N LEU A 315 16.57 -0.94 -12.27
CA LEU A 315 16.03 -2.12 -11.57
C LEU A 315 14.78 -2.68 -12.26
N LEU A 316 13.92 -1.83 -12.83
CA LEU A 316 12.75 -2.28 -13.60
C LEU A 316 13.18 -3.10 -14.82
N GLU A 317 14.19 -2.64 -15.57
CA GLU A 317 14.70 -3.41 -16.71
C GLU A 317 15.29 -4.74 -16.26
N GLY A 318 16.04 -4.76 -15.15
CA GLY A 318 16.53 -6.00 -14.54
C GLY A 318 15.41 -6.98 -14.22
N LEU A 319 14.33 -6.50 -13.62
CA LEU A 319 13.16 -7.30 -13.24
C LEU A 319 12.46 -7.95 -14.43
N ILE A 320 12.27 -7.20 -15.53
CA ILE A 320 11.63 -7.74 -16.75
C ILE A 320 12.56 -8.69 -17.50
N ARG A 321 13.87 -8.42 -17.52
CA ARG A 321 14.86 -9.30 -18.15
C ARG A 321 14.97 -10.66 -17.45
N ASP A 322 14.85 -10.67 -16.13
CA ASP A 322 14.76 -11.92 -15.37
C ASP A 322 13.54 -12.75 -15.80
N LEU A 323 12.36 -12.13 -15.92
CA LEU A 323 11.17 -12.81 -16.44
C LEU A 323 11.39 -13.37 -17.86
N GLN A 324 11.98 -12.58 -18.75
CA GLN A 324 12.31 -13.03 -20.12
C GLN A 324 13.29 -14.22 -20.12
N ALA A 325 14.22 -14.27 -19.18
CA ALA A 325 15.14 -15.39 -19.04
C ALA A 325 14.41 -16.68 -18.65
N ARG A 326 13.41 -16.59 -17.76
CA ARG A 326 12.56 -17.73 -17.38
C ARG A 326 11.68 -18.22 -18.52
N GLU A 327 11.08 -17.30 -19.29
CA GLU A 327 10.32 -17.64 -20.50
C GLU A 327 11.19 -18.31 -21.57
N PHE A 328 12.41 -17.78 -21.75
CA PHE A 328 13.39 -18.39 -22.64
C PHE A 328 13.77 -19.79 -22.18
N LEU A 329 13.95 -20.00 -20.87
CA LEU A 329 14.24 -21.31 -20.30
C LEU A 329 13.07 -22.29 -20.51
N HIS A 330 11.83 -21.87 -20.27
CA HIS A 330 10.62 -22.65 -20.60
C HIS A 330 10.61 -23.05 -22.08
N PHE A 331 10.85 -22.10 -23.00
CA PHE A 331 10.95 -22.41 -24.42
C PHE A 331 12.06 -23.42 -24.74
N LYS A 332 13.22 -23.31 -24.07
CA LYS A 332 14.33 -24.25 -24.29
C LYS A 332 14.02 -25.67 -23.84
N ILE A 333 13.29 -25.83 -22.74
CA ILE A 333 12.97 -27.15 -22.17
C ILE A 333 11.77 -27.78 -22.90
N PHE A 334 10.72 -26.99 -23.17
CA PHE A 334 9.43 -27.51 -23.63
C PHE A 334 9.11 -27.20 -25.10
N GLY A 335 9.94 -26.41 -25.78
CA GLY A 335 9.76 -26.05 -27.19
C GLY A 335 8.59 -25.10 -27.46
N LYS A 336 7.97 -24.53 -26.41
CA LYS A 336 6.83 -23.62 -26.51
C LYS A 336 7.17 -22.26 -25.94
N GLN A 337 6.95 -21.20 -26.71
CA GLN A 337 7.07 -19.84 -26.20
C GLN A 337 5.82 -19.47 -25.39
N CYS A 338 6.02 -18.68 -24.35
CA CYS A 338 4.95 -18.05 -23.58
C CYS A 338 5.34 -16.61 -23.28
N ILE A 339 4.35 -15.74 -23.16
CA ILE A 339 4.51 -14.37 -22.65
C ILE A 339 3.71 -14.29 -21.38
N THR A 340 4.41 -14.13 -20.27
CA THR A 340 3.82 -13.95 -18.94
C THR A 340 3.33 -12.51 -18.78
N PRO A 341 2.04 -12.29 -18.50
CA PRO A 341 1.49 -10.95 -18.30
C PRO A 341 2.01 -10.33 -17.01
N VAL A 342 2.28 -9.02 -17.04
CA VAL A 342 2.88 -8.26 -15.95
C VAL A 342 1.95 -7.13 -15.49
N ALA A 343 1.49 -7.19 -14.25
CA ALA A 343 0.77 -6.11 -13.60
C ALA A 343 1.75 -5.30 -12.73
N ILE A 344 1.74 -3.96 -12.84
CA ILE A 344 2.63 -3.08 -12.10
C ILE A 344 1.81 -2.07 -11.29
N MET A 345 1.92 -2.14 -9.97
CA MET A 345 1.31 -1.14 -9.09
C MET A 345 2.26 0.04 -8.91
N THR A 346 1.81 1.25 -9.25
CA THR A 346 2.60 2.50 -9.19
C THR A 346 2.04 3.47 -8.13
N SER A 347 2.58 4.68 -8.04
CA SER A 347 2.00 5.80 -7.29
C SER A 347 2.16 7.13 -8.06
N SER A 348 1.45 8.18 -7.65
CA SER A 348 1.66 9.56 -8.15
C SER A 348 2.82 10.27 -7.45
N VAL A 349 3.33 9.73 -6.35
CA VAL A 349 4.43 10.35 -5.62
C VAL A 349 5.70 10.37 -6.46
N LYS A 350 6.29 11.56 -6.61
CA LYS A 350 7.51 11.78 -7.41
C LYS A 350 7.35 11.31 -8.86
N ASP A 351 6.19 11.56 -9.44
CA ASP A 351 5.83 11.19 -10.82
C ASP A 351 6.12 9.71 -11.15
N ASN A 352 6.00 8.84 -10.14
CA ASN A 352 6.36 7.43 -10.26
C ASN A 352 5.61 6.75 -11.41
N HIS A 353 4.29 6.92 -11.52
CA HIS A 353 3.52 6.34 -12.63
C HIS A 353 4.03 6.80 -14.01
N ALA A 354 4.31 8.09 -14.18
CA ALA A 354 4.79 8.65 -15.43
C ALA A 354 6.19 8.11 -15.78
N HIS A 355 7.11 8.06 -14.82
CA HIS A 355 8.45 7.51 -15.04
C HIS A 355 8.44 6.02 -15.40
N ILE A 356 7.62 5.21 -14.71
CA ILE A 356 7.51 3.77 -15.01
C ILE A 356 6.93 3.56 -16.41
N THR A 357 5.89 4.31 -16.77
CA THR A 357 5.28 4.28 -18.11
C THR A 357 6.31 4.66 -19.18
N ALA A 358 7.03 5.75 -18.98
CA ALA A 358 8.06 6.23 -19.91
C ALA A 358 9.19 5.20 -20.13
N ILE A 359 9.60 4.44 -19.09
CA ILE A 359 10.58 3.36 -19.26
C ILE A 359 10.00 2.25 -20.15
N CYS A 360 8.76 1.84 -19.89
CA CYS A 360 8.10 0.79 -20.67
C CYS A 360 7.98 1.20 -22.14
N GLU A 361 7.47 2.40 -22.43
CA GLU A 361 7.30 2.92 -23.78
C GLU A 361 8.64 3.10 -24.51
N ARG A 362 9.63 3.71 -23.85
CA ARG A 362 10.97 3.93 -24.44
C ARG A 362 11.66 2.61 -24.82
N LEU A 363 11.41 1.54 -24.07
CA LEU A 363 11.97 0.22 -24.32
C LEU A 363 11.02 -0.67 -25.14
N ASP A 364 10.01 -0.08 -25.81
CA ASP A 364 9.02 -0.78 -26.63
C ASP A 364 8.35 -1.96 -25.90
N TRP A 365 7.95 -1.69 -24.65
CA TRP A 365 7.39 -2.68 -23.72
C TRP A 365 8.30 -3.91 -23.59
N PHE A 366 9.61 -3.68 -23.61
CA PHE A 366 10.67 -4.69 -23.56
C PHE A 366 10.58 -5.73 -24.68
N GLY A 367 9.95 -5.39 -25.81
CA GLY A 367 9.67 -6.29 -26.94
C GLY A 367 8.58 -7.33 -26.64
N ARG A 368 7.72 -7.08 -25.65
CA ARG A 368 6.66 -8.01 -25.20
C ARG A 368 5.26 -7.56 -25.63
N GLY A 369 5.11 -6.36 -26.20
CA GLY A 369 3.81 -5.76 -26.51
C GLY A 369 3.15 -5.10 -25.29
N CYS A 370 2.48 -3.98 -25.50
CA CYS A 370 1.83 -3.20 -24.44
C CYS A 370 0.64 -3.94 -23.81
N GLU A 371 0.00 -4.82 -24.57
CA GLU A 371 -1.14 -5.62 -24.14
C GLU A 371 -0.81 -6.63 -23.04
N ASN A 372 0.48 -6.97 -22.88
CA ASN A 372 0.99 -7.87 -21.85
C ASN A 372 1.34 -7.14 -20.54
N PHE A 373 1.05 -5.83 -20.45
CA PHE A 373 1.25 -5.03 -19.26
C PHE A 373 -0.04 -4.35 -18.80
N ARG A 374 -0.22 -4.26 -17.48
CA ARG A 374 -1.22 -3.41 -16.85
C ARG A 374 -0.61 -2.61 -15.73
N LEU A 375 -0.53 -1.29 -15.90
CA LEU A 375 -0.16 -0.39 -14.82
C LEU A 375 -1.43 0.02 -14.08
N PHE A 376 -1.38 0.03 -12.76
CA PHE A 376 -2.49 0.46 -11.92
C PHE A 376 -1.98 1.25 -10.73
N GLU A 377 -2.55 2.43 -10.52
CA GLU A 377 -1.98 3.42 -9.60
C GLU A 377 -2.68 3.37 -8.25
N GLN A 378 -1.89 3.32 -7.17
CA GLN A 378 -2.43 3.40 -5.82
C GLN A 378 -2.79 4.85 -5.45
N PRO A 379 -3.88 5.07 -4.70
CA PRO A 379 -4.24 6.41 -4.25
C PRO A 379 -3.26 6.93 -3.20
N LEU A 380 -3.21 8.25 -3.07
CA LEU A 380 -2.57 8.90 -1.93
C LEU A 380 -3.52 8.90 -0.73
N VAL A 381 -2.94 8.86 0.45
CA VAL A 381 -3.63 8.98 1.73
C VAL A 381 -3.05 10.16 2.51
N PRO A 382 -3.89 10.89 3.27
CA PRO A 382 -3.43 12.03 4.03
C PRO A 382 -2.47 11.59 5.12
N VAL A 383 -1.44 12.40 5.36
CA VAL A 383 -0.58 12.23 6.54
C VAL A 383 -1.32 12.81 7.74
N VAL A 384 -1.34 12.06 8.83
CA VAL A 384 -2.12 12.39 10.02
C VAL A 384 -1.19 12.77 11.17
N ASN A 385 -1.53 13.79 11.95
CA ASN A 385 -0.81 14.18 13.15
C ASN A 385 -1.06 13.16 14.28
N ALA A 386 0.02 12.69 14.91
CA ALA A 386 -0.04 11.66 15.95
C ALA A 386 -0.75 12.11 17.25
N THR A 387 -0.91 13.42 17.45
CA THR A 387 -1.46 14.00 18.68
C THR A 387 -2.99 13.95 18.67
N ASP A 388 -3.59 14.48 17.61
CA ASP A 388 -5.01 14.83 17.51
C ASP A 388 -5.72 14.17 16.32
N GLY A 389 -4.99 13.52 15.41
CA GLY A 389 -5.57 12.92 14.22
C GLY A 389 -5.94 13.90 13.10
N LYS A 390 -5.49 15.17 13.17
CA LYS A 390 -5.68 16.16 12.11
C LYS A 390 -4.75 15.90 10.93
N TRP A 391 -5.21 16.15 9.72
CA TRP A 391 -4.41 15.99 8.51
C TRP A 391 -3.37 17.09 8.37
N LEU A 392 -2.17 16.76 7.93
CA LEU A 392 -1.16 17.76 7.63
C LEU A 392 -1.46 18.44 6.29
N ILE A 393 -1.28 19.75 6.24
CA ILE A 393 -1.46 20.56 5.03
C ILE A 393 -0.17 21.32 4.72
N SER A 394 0.21 21.38 3.46
CA SER A 394 1.31 22.25 3.04
C SER A 394 0.83 23.63 2.63
N LYS A 395 -0.44 23.76 2.18
CA LYS A 395 -1.18 25.00 1.94
C LYS A 395 -2.68 24.73 2.08
N VAL A 396 -3.50 25.78 2.14
CA VAL A 396 -4.97 25.65 2.06
C VAL A 396 -5.35 24.87 0.80
N LEU A 397 -6.32 23.96 0.93
CA LEU A 397 -6.75 22.99 -0.10
C LEU A 397 -5.68 21.96 -0.52
N PHE A 398 -4.52 21.90 0.14
CA PHE A 398 -3.41 21.04 -0.27
C PHE A 398 -2.94 20.12 0.89
N PRO A 399 -3.63 18.99 1.12
CA PRO A 399 -3.22 18.01 2.10
C PRO A 399 -1.90 17.34 1.69
N VAL A 400 -1.06 17.05 2.68
CA VAL A 400 0.16 16.28 2.48
C VAL A 400 -0.22 14.81 2.28
N GLY A 401 -0.05 14.30 1.07
CA GLY A 401 -0.36 12.92 0.69
C GLY A 401 0.86 11.99 0.70
N LYS A 402 0.64 10.72 1.01
CA LYS A 402 1.60 9.63 0.85
C LYS A 402 0.97 8.39 0.24
N PRO A 403 1.74 7.47 -0.37
CA PRO A 403 1.20 6.19 -0.77
C PRO A 403 0.72 5.41 0.46
N GLY A 404 -0.42 4.72 0.34
CA GLY A 404 -1.01 3.94 1.44
C GLY A 404 -0.22 2.70 1.86
N GLY A 405 0.81 2.31 1.10
CA GLY A 405 1.63 1.13 1.32
C GLY A 405 1.34 0.03 0.31
N HIS A 406 2.19 -1.01 0.29
CA HIS A 406 2.05 -2.07 -0.71
C HIS A 406 0.90 -3.03 -0.42
N GLY A 407 0.40 -3.13 0.82
CA GLY A 407 -0.75 -3.97 1.15
C GLY A 407 -2.08 -3.50 0.54
N ALA A 408 -2.14 -2.28 -0.02
CA ALA A 408 -3.26 -1.80 -0.83
C ALA A 408 -3.49 -2.62 -2.11
N ILE A 409 -2.48 -3.40 -2.53
CA ILE A 409 -2.45 -4.11 -3.81
C ILE A 409 -3.64 -5.06 -4.02
N TRP A 410 -4.17 -5.69 -2.98
CA TRP A 410 -5.20 -6.72 -3.11
C TRP A 410 -6.54 -6.13 -3.53
N LYS A 411 -7.05 -5.16 -2.76
CA LYS A 411 -8.26 -4.42 -3.10
C LYS A 411 -8.06 -3.67 -4.42
N LEU A 412 -6.92 -3.01 -4.60
CA LEU A 412 -6.65 -2.22 -5.80
C LEU A 412 -6.62 -3.08 -7.07
N ALA A 413 -5.98 -4.24 -7.03
CA ALA A 413 -5.97 -5.19 -8.15
C ALA A 413 -7.39 -5.69 -8.48
N CYS A 414 -8.23 -5.92 -7.47
CA CYS A 414 -9.63 -6.30 -7.67
C CYS A 414 -10.43 -5.16 -8.32
N ASP A 415 -10.41 -3.96 -7.73
CA ASP A 415 -11.18 -2.80 -8.21
C ASP A 415 -10.77 -2.37 -9.64
N ARG A 416 -9.48 -2.54 -9.98
CA ARG A 416 -8.94 -2.21 -11.30
C ARG A 416 -9.03 -3.35 -12.32
N GLY A 417 -9.66 -4.48 -11.96
CA GLY A 417 -9.85 -5.62 -12.85
C GLY A 417 -8.57 -6.36 -13.23
N ILE A 418 -7.51 -6.25 -12.43
CA ILE A 418 -6.21 -6.89 -12.69
C ILE A 418 -6.33 -8.42 -12.59
N PHE A 419 -7.02 -8.93 -11.57
CA PHE A 419 -7.26 -10.37 -11.44
C PHE A 419 -8.07 -10.92 -12.61
N GLN A 420 -9.15 -10.23 -12.99
CA GLN A 420 -9.95 -10.57 -14.18
C GLN A 420 -9.09 -10.59 -15.45
N TRP A 421 -8.24 -9.59 -15.66
CA TRP A 421 -7.33 -9.53 -16.81
C TRP A 421 -6.33 -10.69 -16.83
N LEU A 422 -5.76 -11.06 -15.67
CA LEU A 422 -4.88 -12.23 -15.56
C LEU A 422 -5.65 -13.53 -15.88
N HIS A 423 -6.89 -13.68 -15.40
CA HIS A 423 -7.74 -14.82 -15.72
C HIS A 423 -8.09 -14.91 -17.20
N GLN A 424 -8.41 -13.78 -17.85
CA GLN A 424 -8.64 -13.73 -19.30
C GLN A 424 -7.41 -14.15 -20.11
N ASN A 425 -6.21 -13.96 -19.54
CA ASN A 425 -4.96 -14.47 -20.10
C ASN A 425 -4.68 -15.94 -19.73
N GLY A 426 -5.60 -16.65 -19.08
CA GLY A 426 -5.46 -18.05 -18.71
C GLY A 426 -4.55 -18.30 -17.50
N ARG A 427 -4.31 -17.28 -16.66
CA ARG A 427 -3.45 -17.43 -15.48
C ARG A 427 -4.26 -17.93 -14.29
N LYS A 428 -3.61 -18.77 -13.47
CA LYS A 428 -4.17 -19.36 -12.24
C LYS A 428 -3.50 -18.81 -10.99
N GLY A 429 -2.19 -18.56 -11.07
CA GLY A 429 -1.42 -17.97 -9.97
C GLY A 429 -0.58 -16.78 -10.44
N ALA A 430 0.04 -16.10 -9.49
CA ALA A 430 1.05 -15.09 -9.79
C ALA A 430 2.16 -15.06 -8.76
N THR A 431 3.34 -14.63 -9.19
CA THR A 431 4.41 -14.21 -8.27
C THR A 431 4.28 -12.72 -7.99
N VAL A 432 4.43 -12.35 -6.72
CA VAL A 432 4.39 -10.96 -6.26
C VAL A 432 5.73 -10.62 -5.62
N ARG A 433 6.41 -9.57 -6.10
CA ARG A 433 7.70 -9.14 -5.52
C ARG A 433 8.01 -7.67 -5.80
N GLN A 434 8.77 -7.06 -4.90
CA GLN A 434 9.26 -5.69 -5.05
C GLN A 434 10.46 -5.61 -6.01
N VAL A 435 10.70 -4.42 -6.55
CA VAL A 435 11.77 -4.15 -7.53
C VAL A 435 13.18 -4.13 -6.92
N SER A 436 13.31 -3.96 -5.60
CA SER A 436 14.58 -3.71 -4.91
C SER A 436 15.40 -4.97 -4.60
N ASN A 437 14.82 -6.17 -4.73
CA ASN A 437 15.55 -7.41 -4.50
C ASN A 437 16.13 -7.95 -5.81
N VAL A 438 17.35 -7.50 -6.14
CA VAL A 438 18.05 -7.87 -7.38
C VAL A 438 18.50 -9.33 -7.44
N VAL A 439 18.51 -10.03 -6.31
CA VAL A 439 18.93 -11.45 -6.21
C VAL A 439 17.73 -12.41 -6.14
N ALA A 440 16.50 -11.90 -6.14
CA ALA A 440 15.27 -12.69 -5.95
C ALA A 440 15.09 -13.86 -6.94
N ALA A 441 15.73 -13.81 -8.10
CA ALA A 441 15.64 -14.85 -9.12
C ALA A 441 17.02 -15.33 -9.62
N THR A 442 18.06 -15.12 -8.82
CA THR A 442 19.40 -15.63 -9.16
C THR A 442 19.60 -17.08 -8.73
N ASP A 443 18.66 -17.63 -7.96
CA ASP A 443 18.65 -19.02 -7.49
C ASP A 443 17.33 -19.73 -7.87
N LEU A 444 17.13 -20.93 -7.32
CA LEU A 444 15.93 -21.74 -7.58
C LEU A 444 14.70 -21.27 -6.79
N THR A 445 14.84 -20.36 -5.83
CA THR A 445 13.83 -20.07 -4.81
C THR A 445 12.53 -19.55 -5.41
N LEU A 446 12.59 -18.57 -6.32
CA LEU A 446 11.39 -18.00 -6.95
C LEU A 446 10.62 -19.05 -7.77
N MET A 447 11.34 -19.89 -8.52
CA MET A 447 10.72 -20.92 -9.34
C MET A 447 10.18 -22.08 -8.53
N ALA A 448 10.91 -22.49 -7.49
CA ALA A 448 10.42 -23.49 -6.55
C ALA A 448 9.15 -23.00 -5.83
N LEU A 449 9.12 -21.74 -5.37
CA LEU A 449 7.95 -21.16 -4.72
C LEU A 449 6.71 -21.21 -5.63
N ALA A 450 6.85 -20.73 -6.88
CA ALA A 450 5.75 -20.73 -7.83
C ALA A 450 5.33 -22.14 -8.25
N GLY A 451 6.31 -23.03 -8.46
CA GLY A 451 6.10 -24.43 -8.83
C GLY A 451 5.36 -25.22 -7.75
N ILE A 452 5.78 -25.10 -6.49
CA ILE A 452 5.10 -25.69 -5.33
C ILE A 452 3.68 -25.13 -5.22
N GLY A 453 3.55 -23.81 -5.39
CA GLY A 453 2.28 -23.10 -5.37
C GLY A 453 1.25 -23.71 -6.32
N LEU A 454 1.60 -23.76 -7.61
CA LEU A 454 0.74 -24.34 -8.65
C LEU A 454 0.55 -25.84 -8.47
N ARG A 455 1.63 -26.61 -8.29
CA ARG A 455 1.60 -28.07 -8.27
C ARG A 455 0.73 -28.62 -7.15
N HIS A 456 0.74 -27.95 -5.99
CA HIS A 456 0.00 -28.37 -4.82
C HIS A 456 -1.23 -27.51 -4.54
N ASN A 457 -1.65 -26.67 -5.49
CA ASN A 457 -2.82 -25.79 -5.37
C ASN A 457 -2.82 -24.98 -4.06
N LYS A 458 -1.65 -24.43 -3.70
CA LYS A 458 -1.52 -23.56 -2.52
C LYS A 458 -2.23 -22.25 -2.79
N LYS A 459 -2.74 -21.60 -1.75
CA LYS A 459 -3.44 -20.30 -1.89
C LYS A 459 -2.52 -19.10 -1.73
N LEU A 460 -1.48 -19.27 -0.91
CA LEU A 460 -0.47 -18.26 -0.62
C LEU A 460 0.84 -18.99 -0.28
N GLY A 461 1.97 -18.42 -0.67
CA GLY A 461 3.29 -18.87 -0.28
C GLY A 461 4.23 -17.71 -0.05
N PHE A 462 5.14 -17.86 0.91
CA PHE A 462 6.17 -16.87 1.24
C PHE A 462 7.54 -17.49 0.97
N ALA A 463 8.38 -16.83 0.18
CA ALA A 463 9.82 -17.10 0.27
C ALA A 463 10.37 -16.41 1.51
N SER A 464 11.10 -17.17 2.31
CA SER A 464 11.67 -16.71 3.57
C SER A 464 13.14 -17.11 3.65
N CYS A 465 13.90 -16.44 4.50
CA CYS A 465 15.29 -16.77 4.77
C CYS A 465 15.58 -16.77 6.28
N GLU A 466 16.79 -17.19 6.62
CA GLU A 466 17.28 -17.10 7.99
C GLU A 466 17.31 -15.63 8.46
N ARG A 467 16.69 -15.35 9.61
CA ARG A 467 16.69 -14.01 10.19
C ARG A 467 18.06 -13.69 10.81
N ARG A 468 18.70 -12.63 10.33
CA ARG A 468 19.96 -12.15 10.90
C ARG A 468 19.73 -11.21 12.09
N PRO A 469 20.52 -11.31 13.17
CA PRO A 469 20.47 -10.36 14.28
C PRO A 469 20.63 -8.91 13.81
N GLY A 470 19.76 -8.01 14.28
CA GLY A 470 19.78 -6.59 13.93
C GLY A 470 19.27 -6.23 12.53
N ALA A 471 18.80 -7.21 11.74
CA ALA A 471 18.10 -6.93 10.49
C ALA A 471 16.70 -6.36 10.76
N THR A 472 16.32 -5.34 9.99
CA THR A 472 15.01 -4.68 10.05
C THR A 472 14.04 -5.26 9.02
N GLU A 473 13.81 -6.57 9.09
CA GLU A 473 12.90 -7.31 8.21
C GLU A 473 11.74 -7.86 9.05
N GLY A 474 10.54 -7.89 8.48
CA GLY A 474 9.43 -8.61 9.11
C GLY A 474 9.71 -10.11 9.20
N VAL A 475 8.95 -10.82 10.03
CA VAL A 475 9.04 -12.28 10.15
C VAL A 475 7.73 -12.95 9.80
N ASN A 476 7.83 -14.14 9.21
CA ASN A 476 6.67 -14.99 8.98
C ASN A 476 6.37 -15.80 10.25
N VAL A 477 5.10 -15.79 10.66
CA VAL A 477 4.61 -16.49 11.85
C VAL A 477 3.39 -17.33 11.48
N LEU A 478 3.22 -18.47 12.16
CA LEU A 478 1.95 -19.17 12.21
C LEU A 478 1.16 -18.60 13.39
N ILE A 479 0.04 -17.93 13.09
CA ILE A 479 -0.92 -17.49 14.09
C ILE A 479 -1.84 -18.64 14.44
N GLU A 480 -2.01 -18.86 15.74
CA GLU A 480 -3.11 -19.60 16.32
C GLU A 480 -3.97 -18.64 17.14
N LYS A 481 -5.25 -18.53 16.81
CA LYS A 481 -6.15 -17.64 17.54
C LYS A 481 -7.51 -18.24 17.79
N GLN A 482 -8.13 -17.82 18.89
CA GLN A 482 -9.51 -18.16 19.20
C GLN A 482 -10.43 -16.96 18.93
N ASN A 483 -11.33 -17.15 17.98
CA ASN A 483 -12.34 -16.18 17.59
C ASN A 483 -13.38 -15.99 18.72
N GLN A 484 -14.21 -14.96 18.61
CA GLN A 484 -15.22 -14.62 19.63
C GLN A 484 -16.27 -15.72 19.85
N ASP A 485 -16.60 -16.44 18.79
CA ASP A 485 -17.47 -17.62 18.77
C ASP A 485 -16.85 -18.86 19.45
N GLY A 486 -15.58 -18.78 19.86
CA GLY A 486 -14.85 -19.88 20.50
C GLY A 486 -14.16 -20.82 19.51
N LEU A 487 -14.32 -20.62 18.19
CA LEU A 487 -13.66 -21.41 17.16
C LEU A 487 -12.19 -21.00 17.03
N TRP A 488 -11.35 -21.99 16.73
CA TRP A 488 -9.93 -21.78 16.47
C TRP A 488 -9.70 -21.48 14.99
N ALA A 489 -8.85 -20.49 14.74
CA ALA A 489 -8.39 -20.12 13.41
C ALA A 489 -6.86 -20.12 13.37
N TYR A 490 -6.33 -20.61 12.25
CA TYR A 490 -4.90 -20.72 12.01
C TYR A 490 -4.56 -20.02 10.70
N GLY A 491 -3.39 -19.38 10.64
CA GLY A 491 -2.96 -18.72 9.40
C GLY A 491 -1.50 -18.28 9.46
N ILE A 492 -0.84 -18.30 8.32
CA ILE A 492 0.51 -17.75 8.19
C ILE A 492 0.38 -16.26 7.86
N THR A 493 1.13 -15.41 8.55
CA THR A 493 1.21 -13.97 8.26
C THR A 493 2.63 -13.46 8.45
N CYS A 494 2.89 -12.25 7.95
CA CYS A 494 4.05 -11.46 8.33
C CYS A 494 3.70 -10.61 9.56
N ILE A 495 4.64 -10.50 10.51
CA ILE A 495 4.69 -9.43 11.50
C ILE A 495 5.83 -8.51 11.12
N GLU A 496 5.55 -7.22 10.96
CA GLU A 496 6.57 -6.22 10.64
C GLU A 496 7.50 -5.93 11.82
N TYR A 497 8.77 -5.63 11.51
CA TYR A 497 9.80 -5.38 12.53
C TYR A 497 9.45 -4.25 13.50
N THR A 498 8.65 -3.27 13.06
CA THR A 498 8.17 -2.17 13.89
C THR A 498 7.24 -2.61 15.00
N GLU A 499 6.58 -3.76 14.83
CA GLU A 499 5.59 -4.34 15.75
C GLU A 499 6.19 -5.45 16.64
N PHE A 500 7.48 -5.78 16.52
CA PHE A 500 8.10 -6.85 17.31
C PHE A 500 7.97 -6.63 18.82
N GLU A 501 8.21 -5.41 19.28
CA GLU A 501 8.07 -5.05 20.70
C GLU A 501 6.64 -5.28 21.22
N LYS A 502 5.64 -4.94 20.39
CA LYS A 502 4.22 -5.10 20.73
C LYS A 502 3.82 -6.57 20.79
N TYR A 503 4.33 -7.40 19.89
CA TYR A 503 3.99 -8.82 19.82
C TYR A 503 4.94 -9.73 20.60
N GLY A 504 5.99 -9.18 21.22
CA GLY A 504 6.97 -9.94 21.98
C GLY A 504 7.84 -10.85 21.12
N ILE A 505 8.11 -10.46 19.86
CA ILE A 505 8.95 -11.24 18.96
C ILE A 505 10.42 -11.08 19.40
N PRO A 506 11.10 -12.18 19.80
CA PRO A 506 12.46 -12.10 20.29
C PRO A 506 13.45 -11.78 19.16
N GLU A 507 14.60 -11.23 19.54
CA GLU A 507 15.78 -11.23 18.67
C GLU A 507 16.34 -12.66 18.56
N PRO A 508 16.84 -13.06 17.38
CA PRO A 508 17.45 -14.37 17.22
C PRO A 508 18.68 -14.51 18.13
N THR A 509 18.70 -15.57 18.95
CA THR A 509 19.86 -15.91 19.79
C THR A 509 20.84 -16.79 19.01
N ILE A 510 22.13 -16.42 19.02
CA ILE A 510 23.20 -17.27 18.47
C ILE A 510 23.59 -18.26 19.56
N SER A 511 23.04 -19.48 19.53
CA SER A 511 23.46 -20.55 20.45
C SER A 511 24.15 -21.67 19.66
N ASN A 512 25.45 -21.87 19.90
CA ASN A 512 26.25 -23.05 19.52
C ASN A 512 25.85 -23.80 18.23
N GLY A 513 25.80 -23.10 17.10
CA GLY A 513 25.70 -23.72 15.77
C GLY A 513 24.36 -24.35 15.38
N ASN A 514 23.38 -24.42 16.30
CA ASN A 514 22.02 -24.82 16.01
C ASN A 514 21.09 -23.62 16.22
N LEU A 515 20.46 -23.14 15.15
CA LEU A 515 19.36 -22.19 15.27
C LEU A 515 18.25 -22.85 16.09
N GLN A 516 18.02 -22.37 17.32
CA GLN A 516 16.71 -22.54 17.95
C GLN A 516 15.63 -21.98 17.03
N ASP A 517 14.39 -22.49 17.17
CA ASP A 517 13.20 -22.11 16.39
C ASP A 517 13.02 -20.59 16.30
N ASN A 518 13.70 -19.97 15.32
CA ASN A 518 13.66 -18.55 15.04
C ASN A 518 12.65 -18.33 13.92
N TYR A 519 11.78 -17.35 14.09
CA TYR A 519 10.85 -16.97 13.03
C TYR A 519 11.63 -16.58 11.76
N PRO A 520 11.31 -17.18 10.60
CA PRO A 520 12.03 -16.91 9.37
C PRO A 520 11.73 -15.49 8.88
N ALA A 521 12.74 -14.82 8.34
CA ALA A 521 12.61 -13.47 7.82
C ALA A 521 11.80 -13.48 6.52
N ASN A 522 10.87 -12.54 6.41
CA ASN A 522 10.02 -12.38 5.24
C ASN A 522 10.77 -11.60 4.15
N THR A 523 10.87 -12.17 2.95
CA THR A 523 11.54 -11.52 1.81
C THR A 523 10.61 -10.67 0.94
N ASN A 524 9.31 -10.63 1.25
CA ASN A 524 8.26 -10.01 0.42
C ASN A 524 8.20 -10.55 -1.02
N ILE A 525 8.64 -11.79 -1.23
CA ILE A 525 8.42 -12.56 -2.46
C ILE A 525 7.32 -13.57 -2.15
N LEU A 526 6.20 -13.43 -2.85
CA LEU A 526 5.01 -14.23 -2.62
C LEU A 526 4.64 -15.03 -3.87
N TYR A 527 4.01 -16.17 -3.64
CA TYR A 527 3.13 -16.81 -4.61
C TYR A 527 1.69 -16.61 -4.16
N ILE A 528 0.79 -16.31 -5.11
CA ILE A 528 -0.65 -16.24 -4.85
C ILE A 528 -1.41 -17.12 -5.84
N ASP A 529 -2.48 -17.72 -5.34
CA ASP A 529 -3.59 -18.20 -6.17
C ASP A 529 -4.49 -17.00 -6.51
N LEU A 530 -4.75 -16.77 -7.80
CA LEU A 530 -5.48 -15.58 -8.24
C LEU A 530 -6.93 -15.60 -7.75
N GLN A 531 -7.57 -16.77 -7.75
CA GLN A 531 -8.93 -16.92 -7.26
C GLN A 531 -9.03 -16.54 -5.78
N ALA A 532 -8.16 -17.11 -4.92
CA ALA A 532 -8.18 -16.80 -3.49
C ALA A 532 -7.84 -15.33 -3.21
N ALA A 533 -6.92 -14.72 -3.98
CA ALA A 533 -6.59 -13.30 -3.83
C ALA A 533 -7.77 -12.40 -4.24
N GLU A 534 -8.49 -12.74 -5.31
CA GLU A 534 -9.68 -12.01 -5.76
C GLU A 534 -10.84 -12.16 -4.77
N GLU A 535 -11.06 -13.35 -4.21
CA GLU A 535 -12.03 -13.57 -3.14
C GLU A 535 -11.78 -12.63 -1.95
N VAL A 536 -10.51 -12.49 -1.53
CA VAL A 536 -10.16 -11.55 -0.45
C VAL A 536 -10.33 -10.10 -0.89
N GLY A 537 -9.82 -9.72 -2.05
CA GLY A 537 -9.85 -8.35 -2.58
C GLY A 537 -11.26 -7.82 -2.86
N SER A 538 -12.21 -8.71 -3.18
CA SER A 538 -13.60 -8.37 -3.49
C SER A 538 -14.47 -8.09 -2.27
N HIS A 539 -14.00 -8.41 -1.05
CA HIS A 539 -14.75 -8.14 0.18
C HIS A 539 -15.08 -6.65 0.31
N LYS A 540 -16.31 -6.36 0.71
CA LYS A 540 -16.79 -4.99 0.94
C LYS A 540 -16.62 -4.54 2.40
N ASN A 541 -15.56 -5.01 3.05
CA ASN A 541 -15.21 -4.69 4.44
C ASN A 541 -13.69 -4.66 4.64
N ALA A 542 -13.23 -4.38 5.86
CA ALA A 542 -11.80 -4.22 6.17
C ALA A 542 -10.92 -5.44 5.83
N SER A 543 -11.48 -6.64 5.62
CA SER A 543 -10.72 -7.84 5.25
C SER A 543 -9.99 -7.73 3.91
N CYS A 544 -10.46 -6.87 2.98
CA CYS A 544 -9.76 -6.62 1.71
C CYS A 544 -8.53 -5.70 1.86
N LEU A 545 -8.31 -5.14 3.06
CA LEU A 545 -7.18 -4.28 3.42
C LEU A 545 -6.40 -4.92 4.59
N PRO A 546 -5.79 -6.10 4.39
CA PRO A 546 -5.10 -6.80 5.47
C PRO A 546 -3.89 -6.00 5.97
N GLY A 547 -3.66 -6.04 7.28
CA GLY A 547 -2.41 -5.55 7.87
C GLY A 547 -2.26 -4.04 7.98
N ILE A 548 -3.35 -3.25 8.04
CA ILE A 548 -3.26 -1.79 8.27
C ILE A 548 -2.49 -1.52 9.57
N VAL A 549 -1.31 -0.90 9.45
CA VAL A 549 -0.51 -0.43 10.60
C VAL A 549 -0.18 1.05 10.48
N LEU A 550 0.08 1.69 11.61
CA LEU A 550 0.42 3.11 11.69
C LEU A 550 1.82 3.27 12.30
N ASN A 551 2.79 3.67 11.48
CA ASN A 551 4.16 3.81 11.96
C ASN A 551 4.42 5.22 12.52
N LEU A 552 4.48 5.32 13.86
CA LEU A 552 4.75 6.58 14.55
C LEU A 552 6.24 6.94 14.71
N LYS A 553 7.15 6.04 14.34
CA LYS A 553 8.60 6.18 14.60
C LYS A 553 9.34 6.98 13.52
N LYS A 554 8.72 7.20 12.35
CA LYS A 554 9.35 7.91 11.23
C LYS A 554 8.98 9.41 11.32
N SER A 555 9.87 10.31 10.91
CA SER A 555 9.52 11.73 10.79
C SER A 555 9.21 12.09 9.34
N VAL A 556 8.39 13.12 9.14
CA VAL A 556 8.21 13.75 7.82
C VAL A 556 8.67 15.18 7.88
N SER A 557 9.60 15.50 6.97
CA SER A 557 9.85 16.87 6.55
C SER A 557 8.77 17.27 5.54
N TYR A 558 8.08 18.37 5.81
CA TYR A 558 7.24 19.05 4.84
C TYR A 558 7.33 20.56 5.07
N MET A 559 6.98 21.34 4.05
CA MET A 559 6.81 22.77 4.20
C MET A 559 5.36 23.03 4.59
N ASP A 560 5.13 23.66 5.73
CA ASP A 560 3.79 24.01 6.17
C ASP A 560 3.22 25.19 5.37
N HIS A 561 1.96 25.53 5.65
CA HIS A 561 1.24 26.62 4.99
C HIS A 561 1.84 28.01 5.28
N LEU A 562 2.72 28.13 6.27
CA LEU A 562 3.45 29.35 6.62
C LEU A 562 4.83 29.42 5.95
N GLY A 563 5.24 28.37 5.22
CA GLY A 563 6.53 28.28 4.54
C GLY A 563 7.68 27.78 5.41
N PHE A 564 7.41 27.29 6.63
CA PHE A 564 8.43 26.73 7.49
C PHE A 564 8.66 25.24 7.18
N GLU A 565 9.93 24.82 7.18
CA GLU A 565 10.25 23.39 7.13
C GLU A 565 9.92 22.76 8.49
N CYS A 566 8.87 21.97 8.54
CA CYS A 566 8.46 21.27 9.74
C CYS A 566 8.92 19.81 9.72
N ARG A 567 9.36 19.31 10.89
CA ARG A 567 9.57 17.88 11.15
C ARG A 567 8.66 17.40 12.27
N TYR A 568 7.63 16.62 11.92
CA TYR A 568 6.75 15.98 12.90
C TYR A 568 7.02 14.48 13.01
N LEU A 569 6.86 13.92 14.22
CA LEU A 569 6.81 12.48 14.48
C LEU A 569 5.50 11.93 13.90
N LEU A 570 5.58 10.89 13.06
CA LEU A 570 4.52 10.55 12.12
C LEU A 570 3.25 10.03 12.76
N SER A 571 2.18 10.09 11.96
CA SER A 571 1.33 8.95 11.72
C SER A 571 0.99 8.83 10.22
N SER A 572 1.42 7.76 9.55
CA SER A 572 1.00 7.44 8.17
C SER A 572 0.71 5.96 8.08
N ASN A 573 -0.49 5.60 7.61
CA ASN A 573 -0.88 4.21 7.36
C ASN A 573 0.17 3.58 6.44
N SER A 574 0.87 2.59 6.95
CA SER A 574 1.79 1.76 6.19
C SER A 574 1.07 0.42 6.04
N LEU A 575 0.75 0.04 4.81
CA LEU A 575 0.22 -1.28 4.45
C LEU A 575 1.29 -2.18 3.88
#